data_AF-A0A8H5JZP0-F1
#
_entry.id   AF-A0A8H5JZP0-F1
#
_cell.length_a   1.000
_cell.length_b   1.000
_cell.length_c   1.000
_cell.angle_alpha   90.00
_cell.angle_beta   90.00
_cell.angle_gamma   90.00
#
_symmetry.space_group_name_H-M   'P 1'
#
loop_
_entity.id
_entity.type
_entity.pdbx_description
1 polymer ?
#
loop_
_entity_poly.entity_id
_entity_poly.type
_entity_poly.pdbx_seq_one_letter_code
_entity_poly.pdbx_strand_id
1 'polypeptide(L)'
;MTTQRTSSHNIELGGSLPAVPRQSILQRLQRRSRSVNPQKQAQVESFPDGYPRFSALQSSHKYFHIFRRFEHLRMRLLLAKQDRLSILEKRLNKIDREEPAPVFLSSMRMNGSPERAAIISEIEDALESYDDLLERTEKVVSYDEPLDVHITSLQNWLRGNSCIAQDEMSFLQMKDDLLVLAPLEDGVLYWLETAVTSIIGFFGNAIDLISASATYLTVLIVFLNGPSGS
;
A
#
# COMPACT_ATOMS: atom_id res chain seq x y z
N MET A 1 -59.69 -32.63 1.78
CA MET A 1 -59.11 -33.83 2.42
C MET A 1 -58.65 -34.75 1.28
N THR A 2 -57.46 -34.52 0.76
CA THR A 2 -56.21 -35.23 1.11
C THR A 2 -56.28 -36.71 0.74
N THR A 3 -55.55 -37.12 -0.30
CA THR A 3 -54.67 -38.31 -0.30
C THR A 3 -53.78 -38.24 -1.54
N GLN A 4 -52.50 -37.96 -1.33
CA GLN A 4 -51.42 -38.19 -2.30
C GLN A 4 -51.00 -39.66 -2.23
N ARG A 5 -50.68 -40.25 -3.39
CA ARG A 5 -50.09 -41.60 -3.51
C ARG A 5 -48.83 -41.53 -4.39
N THR A 6 -47.68 -41.64 -3.73
CA THR A 6 -46.39 -42.28 -4.07
C THR A 6 -46.03 -42.56 -5.54
N SER A 7 -44.81 -42.17 -5.97
CA SER A 7 -43.67 -43.10 -6.20
C SER A 7 -42.68 -42.64 -7.30
N SER A 8 -41.43 -42.42 -6.86
CA SER A 8 -40.13 -42.80 -7.48
C SER A 8 -39.61 -42.20 -8.79
N HIS A 9 -38.42 -41.60 -8.64
CA HIS A 9 -37.21 -41.63 -9.48
C HIS A 9 -37.31 -41.59 -11.02
N ASN A 10 -36.68 -40.57 -11.61
CA ASN A 10 -35.49 -40.78 -12.44
C ASN A 10 -34.62 -39.52 -12.55
N ILE A 11 -33.31 -39.73 -12.45
CA ILE A 11 -32.24 -38.75 -12.58
C ILE A 11 -31.84 -38.71 -14.06
N GLU A 12 -32.01 -37.57 -14.73
CA GLU A 12 -31.38 -37.32 -16.03
C GLU A 12 -30.19 -36.36 -15.85
N LEU A 13 -29.00 -36.95 -15.82
CA LEU A 13 -27.72 -36.25 -16.00
C LEU A 13 -27.57 -35.93 -17.50
N GLY A 14 -27.92 -34.72 -17.91
CA GLY A 14 -27.82 -34.27 -19.30
C GLY A 14 -27.44 -32.80 -19.41
N GLY A 15 -26.15 -32.50 -19.26
CA GLY A 15 -25.58 -31.17 -19.49
C GLY A 15 -24.11 -31.26 -19.83
N SER A 16 -23.79 -31.35 -21.12
CA SER A 16 -22.42 -31.34 -21.63
C SER A 16 -21.73 -30.03 -21.24
N LEU A 17 -20.66 -30.11 -20.44
CA LEU A 17 -19.74 -29.00 -20.20
C LEU A 17 -19.16 -28.51 -21.55
N PRO A 18 -19.12 -27.20 -21.83
CA PRO A 18 -18.48 -26.72 -23.05
C PRO A 18 -16.97 -27.00 -22.99
N ALA A 19 -16.43 -27.57 -24.07
CA ALA A 19 -15.01 -27.88 -24.19
C ALA A 19 -14.19 -26.58 -24.11
N VAL A 20 -13.41 -26.44 -23.04
CA VAL A 20 -12.46 -25.33 -22.87
C VAL A 20 -11.34 -25.50 -23.90
N PRO A 21 -11.08 -24.52 -24.79
CA PRO A 21 -10.01 -24.64 -25.77
C PRO A 21 -8.65 -24.74 -25.07
N ARG A 22 -7.90 -25.81 -25.35
CA ARG A 22 -6.47 -25.95 -25.02
C ARG A 22 -5.64 -24.99 -25.89
N GLN A 23 -5.79 -23.69 -25.67
CA GLN A 23 -4.77 -22.75 -26.12
C GLN A 23 -3.56 -22.93 -25.22
N SER A 24 -2.39 -23.13 -25.83
CA SER A 24 -1.15 -23.32 -25.08
C SER A 24 -0.90 -22.12 -24.18
N ILE A 25 -0.37 -22.39 -22.99
CA ILE A 25 0.02 -21.36 -22.01
C ILE A 25 0.88 -20.28 -22.70
N LEU A 26 1.72 -20.69 -23.66
CA LEU A 26 2.54 -19.78 -24.47
C LEU A 26 1.74 -18.81 -25.35
N GLN A 27 0.62 -19.21 -25.95
CA GLN A 27 -0.23 -18.30 -26.74
C GLN A 27 -0.98 -17.30 -25.85
N ARG A 28 -1.35 -17.70 -24.63
CA ARG A 28 -1.96 -16.79 -23.64
C ARG A 28 -0.94 -15.80 -23.09
N LEU A 29 0.30 -16.24 -22.88
CA LEU A 29 1.41 -15.39 -22.47
C LEU A 29 1.83 -14.42 -23.58
N GLN A 30 1.89 -14.85 -24.85
CA GLN A 30 2.21 -13.96 -25.99
C GLN A 30 1.14 -12.92 -26.29
N ARG A 31 -0.14 -13.24 -26.05
CA ARG A 31 -1.23 -12.25 -26.20
C ARG A 31 -1.26 -11.22 -25.06
N ARG A 32 -0.71 -11.55 -23.89
CA ARG A 32 -0.80 -10.71 -22.67
C ARG A 32 0.52 -10.06 -22.26
N SER A 33 1.66 -10.47 -22.80
CA SER A 33 2.90 -9.67 -22.81
C SER A 33 2.74 -8.35 -23.58
N ARG A 34 1.64 -8.19 -24.33
CA ARG A 34 1.17 -6.92 -24.89
C ARG A 34 0.36 -6.04 -23.92
N SER A 35 0.14 -6.44 -22.65
CA SER A 35 -0.68 -5.68 -21.69
C SER A 35 0.09 -4.87 -20.66
N VAL A 36 1.43 -4.84 -20.69
CA VAL A 36 2.15 -3.70 -20.08
C VAL A 36 1.80 -2.52 -20.97
N ASN A 37 0.85 -1.69 -20.53
CA ASN A 37 0.38 -0.57 -21.35
C ASN A 37 1.53 0.45 -21.48
N PRO A 38 2.19 0.55 -22.65
CA PRO A 38 3.34 1.44 -22.84
C PRO A 38 2.95 2.91 -22.60
N GLN A 39 1.66 3.22 -22.76
CA GLN A 39 1.11 4.55 -22.50
C GLN A 39 1.27 4.98 -21.05
N LYS A 40 1.17 4.06 -20.08
CA LYS A 40 1.22 4.41 -18.65
C LYS A 40 2.65 4.68 -18.17
N GLN A 41 3.65 4.03 -18.77
CA GLN A 41 5.07 4.30 -18.50
C GLN A 41 5.53 5.59 -19.17
N ALA A 42 5.17 5.81 -20.44
CA ALA A 42 5.40 7.08 -21.14
C ALA A 42 4.73 8.27 -20.41
N GLN A 43 3.63 8.01 -19.70
CA GLN A 43 2.98 9.02 -18.86
C GLN A 43 3.82 9.40 -17.63
N VAL A 44 4.54 8.48 -16.98
CA VAL A 44 5.35 8.80 -15.78
C VAL A 44 6.53 9.72 -16.16
N GLU A 45 7.24 9.40 -17.23
CA GLU A 45 8.40 10.19 -17.68
C GLU A 45 8.02 11.57 -18.21
N SER A 46 6.75 11.77 -18.60
CA SER A 46 6.25 13.09 -19.02
C SER A 46 6.17 14.12 -17.88
N PHE A 47 6.24 13.67 -16.62
CA PHE A 47 6.24 14.58 -15.47
C PHE A 47 7.64 15.15 -15.19
N PRO A 48 7.71 16.40 -14.67
CA PRO A 48 8.96 17.02 -14.25
C PRO A 48 9.74 16.15 -13.25
N ASP A 49 11.08 16.26 -13.29
CA ASP A 49 11.96 15.60 -12.32
C ASP A 49 11.57 15.95 -10.89
N GLY A 50 11.88 15.04 -9.96
CA GLY A 50 11.59 15.22 -8.55
C GLY A 50 10.26 14.57 -8.10
N TYR A 51 9.61 15.18 -7.10
CA TYR A 51 8.33 14.75 -6.58
C TYR A 51 7.21 14.55 -7.62
N PRO A 52 7.07 15.40 -8.67
CA PRO A 52 6.06 15.18 -9.70
C PRO A 52 6.21 13.82 -10.39
N ARG A 53 7.41 13.45 -10.84
CA ARG A 53 7.66 12.14 -11.43
C ARG A 53 7.54 10.99 -10.44
N PHE A 54 8.01 11.17 -9.20
CA PHE A 54 7.88 10.13 -8.18
C PHE A 54 6.41 9.84 -7.82
N SER A 55 5.59 10.88 -7.65
CA SER A 55 4.15 10.73 -7.39
C SER A 55 3.41 10.13 -8.59
N ALA A 56 3.84 10.43 -9.83
CA ALA A 56 3.35 9.78 -11.03
C ALA A 56 3.68 8.28 -11.06
N LEU A 57 4.89 7.88 -10.66
CA LEU A 57 5.24 6.46 -10.51
C LEU A 57 4.38 5.77 -9.45
N GLN A 58 4.28 6.35 -8.25
CA GLN A 58 3.48 5.82 -7.15
C GLN A 58 2.03 5.59 -7.60
N SER A 59 1.41 6.57 -8.25
CA SER A 59 0.04 6.46 -8.77
C SER A 59 -0.10 5.55 -10.00
N SER A 60 1.00 5.17 -10.66
CA SER A 60 0.95 4.31 -11.85
C SER A 60 0.56 2.87 -11.53
N HIS A 61 0.93 2.35 -10.35
CA HIS A 61 0.67 0.97 -9.97
C HIS A 61 0.48 0.80 -8.46
N LYS A 62 -0.55 0.03 -8.08
CA LYS A 62 -0.88 -0.30 -6.68
C LYS A 62 0.25 -0.93 -5.85
N TYR A 63 1.27 -1.47 -6.50
CA TYR A 63 2.41 -2.13 -5.85
C TYR A 63 3.49 -1.14 -5.42
N PHE A 64 3.42 0.08 -5.93
CA PHE A 64 4.28 1.17 -5.51
C PHE A 64 3.65 2.01 -4.40
N HIS A 65 2.39 1.73 -3.98
CA HIS A 65 1.72 2.38 -2.85
C HIS A 65 2.31 1.93 -1.50
N ILE A 66 3.63 2.02 -1.37
CA ILE A 66 4.42 1.62 -0.20
C ILE A 66 4.64 2.85 0.67
N PHE A 67 4.24 2.74 1.94
CA PHE A 67 4.35 3.81 2.92
C PHE A 67 4.78 3.27 4.28
N ARG A 68 5.14 4.15 5.20
CA ARG A 68 5.40 3.77 6.59
C ARG A 68 4.11 3.68 7.42
N ARG A 69 4.05 2.70 8.33
CA ARG A 69 3.00 2.56 9.36
C ARG A 69 3.17 3.57 10.49
N PHE A 70 4.42 3.88 10.84
CA PHE A 70 4.79 4.63 12.02
C PHE A 70 4.25 3.99 13.30
N GLU A 71 4.28 2.66 13.39
CA GLU A 71 3.59 1.90 14.43
C GLU A 71 4.08 2.30 15.83
N HIS A 72 5.40 2.34 16.02
CA HIS A 72 6.00 2.73 17.31
C HIS A 72 5.60 4.17 17.71
N LEU A 73 5.49 5.10 16.75
CA LEU A 73 5.07 6.47 17.06
C LEU A 73 3.59 6.52 17.46
N ARG A 74 2.73 5.74 16.79
CA ARG A 74 1.31 5.60 17.14
C ARG A 74 1.13 5.03 18.53
N MET A 75 1.87 3.97 18.88
CA MET A 75 1.83 3.38 20.22
C MET A 75 2.23 4.38 21.31
N ARG A 76 3.28 5.18 21.07
CA ARG A 76 3.68 6.24 22.01
C ARG A 76 2.60 7.29 22.20
N LEU A 77 1.89 7.68 21.14
CA LEU A 77 0.79 8.64 21.23
C LEU A 77 -0.43 8.03 21.95
N LEU A 78 -0.77 6.78 21.71
CA LEU A 78 -1.84 6.07 22.42
C LEU A 78 -1.56 5.97 23.92
N LEU A 79 -0.34 5.55 24.30
CA LEU A 79 0.09 5.46 25.71
C LEU A 79 0.03 6.83 26.41
N ALA A 80 0.46 7.90 25.73
CA ALA A 80 0.39 9.25 26.28
C ALA A 80 -1.06 9.71 26.52
N LYS A 81 -1.98 9.41 25.59
CA LYS A 81 -3.40 9.72 25.73
C LYS A 81 -4.06 8.88 26.84
N GLN A 82 -3.71 7.61 26.96
CA GLN A 82 -4.19 6.72 28.01
C GLN A 82 -3.77 7.20 29.41
N ASP A 83 -2.53 7.65 29.57
CA ASP A 83 -2.07 8.23 30.83
C ASP A 83 -2.84 9.51 31.18
N ARG A 84 -3.07 10.39 30.21
CA ARG A 84 -3.91 11.59 30.41
C ARG A 84 -5.31 11.22 30.90
N LEU A 85 -5.97 10.25 30.25
CA LEU A 85 -7.28 9.76 30.68
C LEU A 85 -7.24 9.20 32.11
N SER A 86 -6.19 8.45 32.45
CA SER A 86 -6.00 7.89 33.79
C SER A 86 -5.85 8.99 34.87
N ILE A 87 -5.21 10.11 34.54
CA ILE A 87 -5.10 11.27 35.44
C ILE A 87 -6.46 11.95 35.63
N LEU A 88 -7.21 12.17 34.54
CA LEU A 88 -8.53 12.79 34.59
C LEU A 88 -9.53 11.92 35.37
N GLU A 89 -9.52 10.61 35.15
CA GLU A 89 -10.33 9.64 35.87
C GLU A 89 -10.02 9.67 37.37
N LYS A 90 -8.74 9.68 37.76
CA LYS A 90 -8.34 9.82 39.17
C LYS A 90 -8.86 11.11 39.79
N ARG A 91 -8.82 12.23 39.05
CA ARG A 91 -9.31 13.53 39.51
C ARG A 91 -10.84 13.53 39.66
N LEU A 92 -11.58 12.98 38.70
CA LEU A 92 -13.03 12.82 38.79
C LEU A 92 -13.42 11.97 40.00
N ASN A 93 -12.78 10.81 40.17
CA ASN A 93 -12.99 9.92 41.31
C ASN A 93 -12.72 10.61 42.65
N LYS A 94 -11.73 11.52 42.70
CA LYS A 94 -11.46 12.31 43.91
C LYS A 94 -12.60 13.28 44.20
N ILE A 95 -13.05 14.03 43.20
CA ILE A 95 -14.19 14.97 43.34
C ILE A 95 -15.44 14.22 43.82
N ASP A 96 -15.74 13.06 43.21
CA ASP A 96 -16.91 12.25 43.59
C ASP A 96 -16.82 11.72 45.03
N ARG A 97 -15.62 11.35 45.51
CA ARG A 97 -15.41 10.88 46.89
C ARG A 97 -15.49 12.00 47.94
N GLU A 98 -15.11 13.21 47.56
CA GLU A 98 -15.08 14.38 48.44
C GLU A 98 -16.40 15.16 48.45
N GLU A 99 -17.39 14.77 47.63
CA GLU A 99 -18.70 15.43 47.53
C GLU A 99 -19.54 15.23 48.81
N PRO A 100 -19.82 16.31 49.59
CA PRO A 100 -20.55 16.20 50.85
C PRO A 100 -22.06 15.94 50.68
N ALA A 101 -22.65 16.27 49.52
CA ALA A 101 -24.08 16.14 49.27
C ALA A 101 -24.38 15.04 48.25
N PRO A 102 -24.81 13.84 48.68
CA PRO A 102 -25.08 12.70 47.80
C PRO A 102 -26.08 12.99 46.69
N VAL A 103 -26.98 13.97 46.91
CA VAL A 103 -27.98 14.39 45.93
C VAL A 103 -27.34 14.90 44.63
N PHE A 104 -26.17 15.55 44.72
CA PHE A 104 -25.43 16.06 43.56
C PHE A 104 -24.75 14.94 42.77
N LEU A 105 -24.34 13.84 43.42
CA LEU A 105 -23.83 12.65 42.73
C LEU A 105 -24.96 11.84 42.07
N SER A 106 -26.16 11.90 42.63
CA SER A 106 -27.33 11.12 42.16
C SER A 106 -28.01 11.68 40.92
N SER A 107 -27.66 12.91 40.50
CA SER A 107 -28.33 13.59 39.40
C SER A 107 -27.39 14.51 38.62
N MET A 108 -27.15 14.20 37.35
CA MET A 108 -26.43 15.08 36.43
C MET A 108 -27.14 16.43 36.21
N ARG A 109 -28.46 16.50 36.48
CA ARG A 109 -29.24 17.75 36.39
C ARG A 109 -29.04 18.66 37.59
N MET A 110 -28.75 18.09 38.76
CA MET A 110 -28.52 18.82 40.00
C MET A 110 -27.03 18.98 40.28
N ASN A 111 -26.19 19.01 39.25
CA ASN A 111 -24.74 19.05 39.41
C ASN A 111 -24.34 20.34 40.14
N GLY A 112 -24.10 20.24 41.45
CA GLY A 112 -23.73 21.38 42.31
C GLY A 112 -22.27 21.80 42.14
N SER A 113 -21.45 20.97 41.50
CA SER A 113 -20.01 21.19 41.31
C SER A 113 -19.69 21.58 39.86
N PRO A 114 -19.37 22.86 39.59
CA PRO A 114 -18.90 23.27 38.26
C PRO A 114 -17.56 22.61 37.90
N GLU A 115 -16.74 22.25 38.90
CA GLU A 115 -15.48 21.54 38.69
C GLU A 115 -15.71 20.12 38.14
N ARG A 116 -16.70 19.40 38.68
CA ARG A 116 -17.08 18.07 38.19
C ARG A 116 -17.54 18.11 36.74
N ALA A 117 -18.38 19.09 36.39
CA ALA A 117 -18.84 19.29 35.02
C ALA A 117 -17.68 19.59 34.05
N ALA A 118 -16.74 20.44 34.45
CA ALA A 118 -15.57 20.77 33.65
C ALA A 118 -14.68 19.53 33.39
N ILE A 119 -14.48 18.69 34.41
CA ILE A 119 -13.68 17.46 34.26
C ILE A 119 -14.35 16.45 33.36
N ILE A 120 -15.68 16.30 33.45
CA ILE A 120 -16.43 15.42 32.55
C ILE A 120 -16.26 15.90 31.09
N SER A 121 -16.40 17.20 30.83
CA SER A 121 -16.17 17.76 29.49
C SER A 121 -14.74 17.52 28.99
N GLU A 122 -13.73 17.68 29.85
CA GLU A 122 -12.34 17.39 29.46
C GLU A 122 -12.11 15.90 29.17
N ILE A 123 -12.79 15.01 29.90
CA ILE A 123 -12.74 13.57 29.65
C ILE A 123 -13.40 13.23 28.31
N GLU A 124 -14.53 13.86 27.98
CA GLU A 124 -15.21 13.66 26.69
C GLU A 124 -14.26 14.01 25.52
N ASP A 125 -13.63 15.19 25.55
CA ASP A 125 -12.66 15.61 24.52
C ASP A 125 -11.43 14.67 24.46
N ALA A 126 -10.94 14.22 25.62
CA ALA A 126 -9.78 13.33 25.68
C ALA A 126 -10.09 11.92 25.17
N LEU A 127 -11.30 11.41 25.44
CA LEU A 127 -11.79 10.12 24.95
C LEU A 127 -11.97 10.14 23.44
N GLU A 128 -12.64 11.15 22.88
CA GLU A 128 -12.80 11.30 21.43
C GLU A 128 -11.43 11.25 20.73
N SER A 129 -10.47 12.03 21.23
CA SER A 129 -9.12 12.06 20.66
C SER A 129 -8.33 10.75 20.82
N TYR A 130 -8.64 9.95 21.85
CA TYR A 130 -8.02 8.64 22.07
C TYR A 130 -8.64 7.59 21.14
N ASP A 131 -9.96 7.50 21.10
CA ASP A 131 -10.71 6.55 20.28
C ASP A 131 -10.44 6.77 18.79
N ASP A 132 -10.41 8.02 18.34
CA ASP A 132 -10.04 8.39 16.96
C ASP A 132 -8.65 7.88 16.57
N LEU A 133 -7.68 7.96 17.49
CA LEU A 133 -6.33 7.48 17.23
C LEU A 133 -6.28 5.96 17.26
N LEU A 134 -7.06 5.33 18.14
CA LEU A 134 -7.13 3.88 18.26
C LEU A 134 -7.70 3.27 16.97
N GLU A 135 -8.82 3.78 16.47
CA GLU A 135 -9.45 3.32 15.22
C GLU A 135 -8.51 3.52 14.01
N ARG A 136 -7.90 4.70 13.89
CA ARG A 136 -6.94 4.96 12.81
C ARG A 136 -5.70 4.08 12.89
N THR A 137 -5.31 3.65 14.09
CA THR A 137 -4.15 2.78 14.29
C THR A 137 -4.49 1.34 13.95
N GLU A 138 -5.66 0.85 14.36
CA GLU A 138 -6.19 -0.47 13.97
C GLU A 138 -6.21 -0.60 12.44
N LYS A 139 -6.77 0.39 11.73
CA LYS A 139 -6.81 0.44 10.26
C LYS A 139 -5.42 0.41 9.64
N VAL A 140 -4.43 1.06 10.25
CA VAL A 140 -3.07 1.11 9.71
C VAL A 140 -2.31 -0.19 9.94
N VAL A 141 -2.55 -0.84 11.08
CA VAL A 141 -1.96 -2.14 11.40
C VAL A 141 -2.55 -3.25 10.52
N SER A 142 -3.82 -3.15 10.13
CA SER A 142 -4.48 -4.16 9.29
C SER A 142 -4.06 -4.16 7.81
N TYR A 143 -3.34 -3.15 7.32
CA TYR A 143 -2.78 -3.19 5.96
C TYR A 143 -1.74 -4.29 5.79
N ASP A 144 -1.62 -4.81 4.57
CA ASP A 144 -0.65 -5.82 4.19
C ASP A 144 0.80 -5.28 4.19
N GLU A 145 1.76 -6.16 4.43
CA GLU A 145 3.18 -5.88 4.25
C GLU A 145 3.57 -5.94 2.76
N PRO A 146 4.39 -5.00 2.25
CA PRO A 146 4.90 -5.07 0.88
C PRO A 146 5.81 -6.28 0.67
N LEU A 147 5.70 -6.94 -0.49
CA LEU A 147 6.71 -7.92 -0.88
C LEU A 147 8.06 -7.23 -1.14
N ASP A 148 9.13 -7.89 -0.72
CA ASP A 148 10.53 -7.46 -0.88
C ASP A 148 10.88 -7.03 -2.31
N VAL A 149 10.29 -7.70 -3.29
CA VAL A 149 10.54 -7.43 -4.70
C VAL A 149 10.00 -6.07 -5.16
N HIS A 150 8.89 -5.58 -4.59
CA HIS A 150 8.38 -4.23 -4.90
C HIS A 150 9.19 -3.16 -4.20
N ILE A 151 9.60 -3.41 -2.94
CA ILE A 151 10.53 -2.52 -2.23
C ILE A 151 11.82 -2.36 -3.06
N THR A 152 12.40 -3.48 -3.49
CA THR A 152 13.65 -3.49 -4.27
C THR A 152 13.47 -2.79 -5.62
N SER A 153 12.36 -3.06 -6.32
CA SER A 153 12.04 -2.41 -7.59
C SER A 153 11.93 -0.89 -7.44
N LEU A 154 11.23 -0.43 -6.40
CA LEU A 154 11.06 0.98 -6.10
C LEU A 154 12.41 1.64 -5.73
N GLN A 155 13.22 0.95 -4.93
CA GLN A 155 14.55 1.43 -4.56
C GLN A 155 15.46 1.59 -5.79
N ASN A 156 15.47 0.60 -6.68
CA ASN A 156 16.28 0.66 -7.91
C ASN A 156 15.82 1.80 -8.82
N TRP A 157 14.51 1.98 -8.98
CA TRP A 157 13.97 3.08 -9.78
C TRP A 157 14.35 4.45 -9.20
N LEU A 158 14.22 4.63 -7.87
CA LEU A 158 14.58 5.89 -7.20
C LEU A 158 16.07 6.21 -7.33
N ARG A 159 16.96 5.21 -7.22
CA ARG A 159 18.40 5.40 -7.44
C ARG A 159 18.73 5.80 -8.88
N GLY A 160 17.99 5.27 -9.85
CA GLY A 160 18.17 5.61 -11.28
C GLY A 160 17.64 6.99 -11.66
N ASN A 161 16.58 7.47 -10.99
CA ASN A 161 15.89 8.71 -11.36
C ASN A 161 16.14 9.88 -10.40
N SER A 162 16.72 9.64 -9.22
CA SER A 162 17.04 10.65 -8.19
C SER A 162 15.89 11.64 -7.91
N CYS A 163 14.66 11.15 -7.85
CA CYS A 163 13.46 11.98 -7.73
C CYS A 163 13.20 12.54 -6.32
N ILE A 164 13.82 11.96 -5.29
CA ILE A 164 13.73 12.44 -3.90
C ILE A 164 15.11 12.35 -3.26
N ALA A 165 15.31 13.09 -2.18
CA ALA A 165 16.58 13.05 -1.45
C ALA A 165 16.87 11.65 -0.89
N GLN A 166 18.16 11.32 -0.75
CA GLN A 166 18.56 10.02 -0.20
C GLN A 166 18.05 9.82 1.25
N ASP A 167 18.07 10.89 2.04
CA ASP A 167 17.53 10.89 3.40
C ASP A 167 16.03 10.61 3.41
N GLU A 168 15.28 11.15 2.44
CA GLU A 168 13.86 10.87 2.28
C GLU A 168 13.63 9.42 1.86
N MET A 169 14.44 8.88 0.94
CA MET A 169 14.35 7.50 0.47
C MET A 169 14.65 6.44 1.56
N SER A 170 15.33 6.83 2.64
CA SER A 170 15.77 5.93 3.72
C SER A 170 14.63 5.12 4.36
N PHE A 171 13.37 5.60 4.27
CA PHE A 171 12.22 4.87 4.81
C PHE A 171 12.06 3.46 4.23
N LEU A 172 12.47 3.24 2.97
CA LEU A 172 12.37 1.93 2.31
C LEU A 172 13.30 0.89 2.92
N GLN A 173 14.20 1.27 3.84
CA GLN A 173 15.05 0.36 4.59
C GLN A 173 14.36 -0.19 5.84
N MET A 174 13.28 0.45 6.30
CA MET A 174 12.55 0.11 7.53
C MET A 174 11.47 -0.94 7.24
N LYS A 175 11.85 -2.14 6.77
CA LYS A 175 10.92 -3.17 6.26
C LYS A 175 9.76 -3.46 7.22
N ASP A 176 10.07 -3.62 8.50
CA ASP A 176 9.08 -3.93 9.55
C ASP A 176 8.04 -2.81 9.79
N ASP A 177 8.30 -1.60 9.29
CA ASP A 177 7.41 -0.44 9.43
C ASP A 177 6.75 -0.06 8.10
N LEU A 178 6.80 -0.91 7.06
CA LEU A 178 6.18 -0.64 5.77
C LEU A 178 4.79 -1.28 5.63
N LEU A 179 3.92 -0.62 4.87
CA LEU A 179 2.60 -1.11 4.47
C LEU A 179 2.33 -0.88 2.98
N VAL A 180 1.36 -1.62 2.44
CA VAL A 180 0.77 -1.39 1.11
C VAL A 180 -0.70 -1.02 1.23
N LEU A 181 -1.13 0.05 0.56
CA LEU A 181 -2.52 0.52 0.62
C LEU A 181 -3.53 -0.38 -0.11
N ALA A 182 -3.07 -1.26 -1.00
CA ALA A 182 -3.93 -2.11 -1.82
C ALA A 182 -3.79 -3.59 -1.43
N PRO A 183 -4.91 -4.35 -1.36
CA PRO A 183 -4.85 -5.77 -1.02
C PRO A 183 -3.98 -6.56 -1.99
N LEU A 184 -3.12 -7.43 -1.45
CA LEU A 184 -2.36 -8.41 -2.23
C LEU A 184 -3.25 -9.61 -2.64
N GLU A 185 -4.32 -9.36 -3.39
CA GLU A 185 -5.00 -10.44 -4.10
C GLU A 185 -4.16 -10.86 -5.34
N ASP A 186 -3.97 -12.18 -5.48
CA ASP A 186 -3.28 -12.94 -6.56
C ASP A 186 -1.81 -13.36 -6.34
N GLY A 187 -1.49 -13.95 -5.19
CA GLY A 187 -0.14 -14.37 -4.80
C GLY A 187 0.64 -15.36 -5.70
N VAL A 188 -0.01 -16.07 -6.65
CA VAL A 188 0.70 -17.03 -7.55
C VAL A 188 0.89 -16.47 -8.97
N LEU A 189 -0.05 -15.69 -9.48
CA LEU A 189 0.04 -15.08 -10.81
C LEU A 189 0.95 -13.84 -10.79
N TYR A 190 0.96 -13.13 -9.65
CA TYR A 190 1.75 -11.94 -9.40
C TYR A 190 3.27 -12.20 -9.27
N TRP A 191 3.67 -13.32 -8.68
CA TRP A 191 5.08 -13.74 -8.65
C TRP A 191 5.66 -13.90 -10.07
N LEU A 192 4.86 -14.45 -10.99
CA LEU A 192 5.21 -14.61 -12.41
C LEU A 192 5.26 -13.27 -13.17
N GLU A 193 4.33 -12.34 -12.90
CA GLU A 193 4.36 -10.98 -13.47
C GLU A 193 5.57 -10.17 -12.98
N THR A 194 6.05 -10.44 -11.77
CA THR A 194 7.18 -9.72 -11.16
C THR A 194 8.54 -10.19 -11.69
N ALA A 195 8.68 -11.49 -11.98
CA ALA A 195 9.87 -12.01 -12.66
C ALA A 195 10.03 -11.41 -14.07
N VAL A 196 8.91 -11.16 -14.77
CA VAL A 196 8.91 -10.60 -16.13
C VAL A 196 9.22 -9.09 -16.14
N THR A 197 8.66 -8.33 -15.20
CA THR A 197 8.94 -6.88 -15.07
C THR A 197 10.40 -6.60 -14.68
N SER A 198 11.01 -7.48 -13.89
CA SER A 198 12.45 -7.42 -13.55
C SER A 198 13.37 -7.62 -14.75
N ILE A 199 12.94 -8.39 -15.77
CA ILE A 199 13.74 -8.64 -16.98
C ILE A 199 13.62 -7.45 -17.96
N ILE A 200 12.43 -6.87 -18.12
CA ILE A 200 12.21 -5.80 -19.12
C ILE A 200 12.84 -4.47 -18.69
N GLY A 201 12.82 -4.13 -17.40
CA GLY A 201 13.45 -2.89 -16.89
C GLY A 201 14.98 -2.91 -16.90
N PHE A 202 15.60 -4.10 -16.99
CA PHE A 202 17.06 -4.25 -16.90
C PHE A 202 17.74 -4.18 -18.29
N PHE A 203 17.05 -4.59 -19.37
CA PHE A 203 17.62 -4.60 -20.73
C PHE A 203 17.45 -3.28 -21.50
N GLY A 204 16.50 -2.41 -21.14
CA GLY A 204 16.33 -1.11 -21.81
C GLY A 204 17.59 -0.26 -21.76
N ASN A 205 18.22 -0.16 -20.59
CA ASN A 205 19.44 0.63 -20.40
C ASN A 205 20.70 -0.04 -20.97
N ALA A 206 20.69 -1.37 -21.16
CA ALA A 206 21.83 -2.10 -21.72
C ALA A 206 21.85 -2.08 -23.26
N ILE A 207 20.68 -2.02 -23.91
CA ILE A 207 20.58 -1.95 -25.38
C ILE A 207 21.06 -0.59 -25.90
N ASP A 208 20.79 0.50 -25.18
CA ASP A 208 21.28 1.84 -25.56
C ASP A 208 22.80 1.97 -25.40
N LEU A 209 23.40 1.29 -24.41
CA LEU A 209 24.85 1.29 -24.22
C LEU A 209 25.57 0.46 -25.30
N ILE A 210 24.97 -0.66 -25.75
CA ILE A 210 25.51 -1.48 -26.83
C ILE A 210 25.33 -0.78 -28.20
N SER A 211 24.20 -0.10 -28.45
CA SER A 211 23.97 0.65 -29.69
C SER A 211 24.89 1.87 -29.82
N ALA A 212 25.19 2.55 -28.72
CA ALA A 212 26.17 3.64 -28.65
C ALA A 212 27.61 3.16 -28.90
N SER A 213 27.97 1.96 -28.45
CA SER A 213 29.29 1.37 -28.71
C SER A 213 29.47 0.88 -30.15
N ALA A 214 28.41 0.33 -30.76
CA ALA A 214 28.43 -0.17 -32.13
C ALA A 214 28.51 0.98 -33.16
N THR A 215 27.85 2.12 -32.90
CA THR A 215 27.99 3.32 -33.75
C THR A 215 29.41 3.90 -33.71
N TYR A 216 30.06 3.92 -32.54
CA TYR A 216 31.45 4.39 -32.41
C TYR A 216 32.45 3.48 -33.17
N LEU A 217 32.28 2.14 -33.10
CA LEU A 217 33.15 1.20 -33.81
C LEU A 217 32.95 1.28 -35.34
N THR A 218 31.72 1.52 -35.80
CA THR A 218 31.40 1.64 -37.23
C THR A 218 31.99 2.92 -37.82
N VAL A 219 31.93 4.04 -37.08
CA VAL A 219 32.56 5.31 -37.49
C VAL A 219 34.09 5.18 -37.50
N LEU A 220 34.69 4.48 -36.52
CA LEU A 220 36.14 4.26 -36.46
C LEU A 220 36.65 3.38 -37.62
N ILE A 221 35.90 2.34 -38.01
CA ILE A 221 36.24 1.45 -39.13
C ILE A 221 36.15 2.19 -40.48
N VAL A 222 35.19 3.10 -40.65
CA VAL A 222 35.08 3.93 -41.87
C VAL A 222 36.21 4.97 -41.94
N PHE A 223 36.63 5.54 -40.80
CA PHE A 223 37.74 6.49 -40.75
C PHE A 223 39.12 5.83 -40.97
N LEU A 224 39.30 4.58 -40.55
CA LEU A 224 40.55 3.82 -40.73
C LEU A 224 40.68 3.17 -42.12
N ASN A 225 39.60 3.03 -42.88
CA ASN A 225 39.59 2.47 -44.25
C ASN A 225 39.33 3.52 -45.34
N GLY A 226 39.54 4.81 -45.05
CA GLY A 226 39.46 5.88 -46.05
C GLY A 226 40.43 5.65 -47.21
N PRO A 227 40.04 5.94 -48.47
CA PRO A 227 40.79 5.55 -49.65
C PRO A 227 42.17 6.22 -49.67
N SER A 228 43.21 5.40 -49.73
CA SER A 228 44.55 5.86 -50.08
C SER A 228 44.48 6.35 -51.53
N GLY A 229 44.74 7.64 -51.71
CA GLY A 229 44.63 8.30 -52.98
C GLY A 229 45.50 7.68 -54.07
N SER A 230 44.94 7.69 -55.27
CA SER A 230 45.66 7.76 -56.55
C SER A 230 44.76 8.47 -57.55
#